data_AF-A0A967G7Y0-F1
#
_entry.id   AF-A0A967G7Y0-F1
#
_cell.length_a   1.000
_cell.length_b   1.000
_cell.length_c   1.000
_cell.angle_alpha   90.00
_cell.angle_beta   90.00
_cell.angle_gamma   90.00
#
_symmetry.space_group_name_H-M   'P 1'
#
loop_
_entity.id
_entity.type
_entity.pdbx_description
1 polymer ?
#
loop_
_entity_poly.entity_id
_entity_poly.type
_entity_poly.pdbx_seq_one_letter_code
_entity_poly.pdbx_strand_id
1 'polypeptide(L)' 'IRFCRSDLVGSPHILASLENVVDTRLATTIGLNGHIVSTVEHLMSAFAGMGIDNALV' A
#
# COMPACT_ATOMS: atom_id res chain seq x y z
N ILE A 1 8.23 0.86 2.35
CA ILE A 1 7.01 1.69 2.13
C ILE A 1 5.83 1.13 2.93
N ARG A 2 5.13 1.96 3.73
CA ARG A 2 3.87 1.59 4.42
C ARG A 2 2.77 2.57 4.04
N PHE A 3 1.56 2.07 3.80
CA PHE A 3 0.36 2.86 3.58
C PHE A 3 -0.45 2.97 4.87
N CYS A 4 -1.00 4.14 5.15
CA CYS A 4 -1.76 4.48 6.34
C CYS A 4 -3.19 4.91 5.96
N ARG A 5 -4.20 4.22 6.48
CA ARG A 5 -5.60 4.65 6.37
C ARG A 5 -5.92 5.65 7.47
N SER A 6 -5.46 6.90 7.32
CA SER A 6 -5.65 7.97 8.31
C SER A 6 -7.11 8.39 8.50
N ASP A 7 -8.00 7.96 7.61
CA ASP A 7 -9.45 8.14 7.70
C ASP A 7 -10.12 7.21 8.73
N LEU A 8 -9.42 6.15 9.18
CA LEU A 8 -9.94 5.17 10.13
C LEU A 8 -9.38 5.39 11.54
N VAL A 9 -10.16 5.00 12.55
CA VAL A 9 -9.73 5.02 13.95
C VAL A 9 -8.50 4.13 14.13
N GLY A 10 -7.46 4.66 14.77
CA GLY A 10 -6.20 3.95 15.00
C GLY A 10 -5.24 3.96 13.81
N SER A 11 -5.61 4.60 12.69
CA SER A 11 -4.74 4.82 11.52
C SER A 11 -3.99 3.56 11.09
N PRO A 12 -4.70 2.46 10.74
CA PRO A 12 -4.08 1.19 10.47
C PRO A 12 -3.10 1.28 9.30
N HIS A 13 -1.97 0.60 9.46
CA HIS A 13 -0.89 0.58 8.48
C HIS A 13 -0.85 -0.75 7.72
N ILE A 14 -0.61 -0.69 6.42
CA ILE A 14 -0.42 -1.85 5.54
C ILE A 14 0.97 -1.75 4.92
N LEU A 15 1.80 -2.76 5.14
CA LEU A 15 3.11 -2.84 4.49
C LEU A 15 2.91 -3.15 3.01
N ALA A 16 3.55 -2.38 2.12
CA ALA A 16 3.56 -2.69 0.70
C ALA A 16 4.53 -3.86 0.45
N SER A 17 4.04 -5.09 0.68
CA SER A 17 4.75 -6.35 0.42
C SER A 17 3.86 -7.31 -0.36
N LEU A 18 4.47 -8.30 -1.02
CA LEU A 18 3.76 -9.32 -1.78
C LEU A 18 2.75 -10.08 -0.89
N GLU A 19 3.09 -10.33 0.38
CA GLU A 19 2.24 -11.07 1.32
C GLU A 19 0.92 -10.34 1.62
N ASN A 20 0.91 -9.01 1.44
CA ASN A 20 -0.27 -8.20 1.67
C ASN A 20 -1.06 -7.92 0.39
N VAL A 21 -0.68 -8.46 -0.78
CA VAL A 21 -1.47 -8.29 -2.01
C VAL A 21 -2.72 -9.16 -1.92
N VAL A 22 -3.90 -8.55 -2.02
CA VAL A 22 -5.20 -9.23 -1.84
C VAL A 22 -6.08 -9.22 -3.09
N ASP A 23 -5.82 -8.34 -4.06
CA ASP A 23 -6.48 -8.33 -5.38
C ASP A 23 -5.57 -7.73 -6.44
N THR A 24 -5.73 -8.19 -7.68
CA THR A 24 -4.99 -7.70 -8.86
C THR A 24 -5.91 -7.39 -10.04
N ARG A 25 -7.24 -7.48 -9.87
CA ARG A 25 -8.20 -7.12 -10.92
C ARG A 25 -8.29 -5.61 -11.03
N LEU A 26 -8.04 -5.08 -12.22
CA LEU A 26 -8.01 -3.65 -12.57
C LEU A 26 -6.88 -2.84 -11.91
N ALA A 27 -6.41 -3.22 -10.73
CA ALA A 27 -5.35 -2.56 -10.00
C ALA A 27 -4.68 -3.50 -9.00
N THR A 28 -3.48 -3.15 -8.52
CA THR A 28 -2.86 -3.82 -7.37
C THR A 28 -3.49 -3.29 -6.09
N THR A 29 -4.08 -4.18 -5.29
CA THR A 29 -4.67 -3.85 -4.00
C THR A 29 -3.92 -4.58 -2.89
N ILE A 30 -3.50 -3.84 -1.88
CA ILE A 30 -2.93 -4.40 -0.65
C ILE A 30 -3.95 -4.37 0.48
N GLY A 31 -3.88 -5.34 1.38
CA GLY A 31 -4.81 -5.49 2.49
C GLY A 31 -4.17 -6.13 3.73
N LEU A 32 -4.63 -5.71 4.90
CA LEU A 32 -4.27 -6.31 6.19
C LEU A 32 -5.43 -6.11 7.19
N ASN A 33 -5.80 -7.17 7.92
CA ASN A 33 -6.86 -7.16 8.93
C ASN A 33 -8.20 -6.57 8.44
N GLY A 34 -8.57 -6.82 7.18
CA GLY A 34 -9.82 -6.33 6.58
C GLY A 34 -9.78 -4.88 6.07
N HIS A 35 -8.67 -4.16 6.25
CA HIS A 35 -8.44 -2.86 5.64
C HIS A 35 -7.73 -3.02 4.30
N ILE A 36 -8.06 -2.17 3.32
CA ILE A 36 -7.47 -2.22 1.98
C ILE A 36 -7.04 -0.84 1.48
N VAL A 37 -6.07 -0.84 0.58
CA VAL A 37 -5.67 0.29 -0.27
C VAL A 37 -5.51 -0.24 -1.70
N SER A 38 -6.25 0.36 -2.63
CA SER A 38 -6.24 -0.02 -4.05
C SER A 38 -5.38 0.92 -4.88
N THR A 39 -4.97 0.46 -6.06
CA THR A 39 -4.25 1.25 -7.07
C THR A 39 -2.91 1.78 -6.56
N VAL A 40 -2.15 0.92 -5.88
CA VAL A 40 -0.84 1.27 -5.31
C VAL A 40 0.27 1.30 -6.37
N GLU A 41 0.07 0.66 -7.53
CA GLU A 41 1.11 0.35 -8.51
C GLU A 41 1.83 1.57 -9.10
N HIS A 42 1.12 2.67 -9.38
CA HIS A 42 1.76 3.86 -9.97
C HIS A 42 2.68 4.56 -8.96
N LEU A 43 2.23 4.69 -7.70
CA LEU A 43 3.05 5.29 -6.65
C LEU A 43 4.26 4.42 -6.32
N MET A 44 4.05 3.10 -6.23
CA MET A 44 5.15 2.16 -6.01
C MET A 44 6.18 2.19 -7.15
N SER A 45 5.73 2.35 -8.40
CA SER A 45 6.63 2.55 -9.56
C SER A 45 7.44 3.84 -9.45
N ALA A 46 6.82 4.95 -9.02
CA ALA A 46 7.54 6.21 -8.80
C ALA A 46 8.59 6.10 -7.68
N PHE A 47 8.25 5.43 -6.58
CA PHE A 47 9.21 5.18 -5.49
C PHE A 47 10.38 4.31 -5.93
N ALA A 48 10.11 3.24 -6.68
CA ALA A 48 11.15 2.39 -7.24
C ALA A 48 12.07 3.18 -8.19
N GLY A 49 11.49 3.99 -9.08
CA GLY A 49 12.26 4.83 -10.01
C GLY A 49 13.13 5.90 -9.33
N MET A 50 12.71 6.38 -8.16
CA MET A 50 13.44 7.37 -7.36
C MET A 50 14.38 6.74 -6.31
N GLY A 51 14.40 5.41 -6.16
CA GLY A 51 15.19 4.73 -5.13
C GLY A 51 14.71 5.02 -3.70
N ILE A 52 13.40 5.19 -3.50
CA ILE A 52 12.82 5.41 -2.17
C ILE A 52 12.51 4.06 -1.51
N ASP A 53 13.28 3.71 -0.47
CA ASP A 53 13.08 2.48 0.28
C ASP A 53 12.04 2.64 1.42
N ASN A 54 12.11 3.79 2.09
CA ASN A 54 11.38 4.06 3.33
C ASN A 54 10.52 5.32 3.19
N ALA A 55 9.20 5.14 3.20
CA ALA A 55 8.22 6.20 3.26
C ALA A 55 6.95 5.73 3.97
N LEU A 56 6.28 6.67 4.62
CA LEU A 56 4.90 6.55 5.09
C LEU A 56 4.00 7.31 4.10
N VAL A 57 3.05 6.59 3.52
CA VAL A 57 2.01 7.10 2.63
C VAL A 57 0.71 7.17 3.39
#